data_AF-A0AAU9JVZ0-F1
#
_entry.id   AF-A0AAU9JVZ0-F1
#
_cell.length_a   1.000
_cell.length_b   1.000
_cell.length_c   1.000
_cell.angle_alpha   90.00
_cell.angle_beta   90.00
_cell.angle_gamma   90.00
#
_symmetry.space_group_name_H-M   'P 1'
#
loop_
_entity.id
_entity.type
_entity.pdbx_description
1 polymer ?
#
loop_
_entity_poly.entity_id
_entity_poly.type
_entity_poly.pdbx_seq_one_letter_code
_entity_poly.pdbx_strand_id
1 'polypeptide(L)'
;MLFHKNYALRVLYGIPALAFFIVVALLYLSFYSSFISSEKLSIPLIFLYTIFHFDLVLILWSYIRVVATDPGTIPEYFDFLPNNTTEGLTTDHIEADVYAAKIGMCNKCHQSRPPRTHHCSICDRCILRMDHHCPWVGNCIGFFNHKYFIQFLVYTSIDLLILGTSSGIKLYYSDEDLSICLLLSTIVGISMFFSLICLSLFHIWLIATNQSSLEVRIGGFNVFDTGSKMNNFKQIFGSNIISVLLPISSASVGNGVYYPVKIRRKAGGIDFYDEKIFI
;
A
#
# COMPACT_ATOMS: atom_id res chain seq x y z
N MET A 1 -9.24 9.32 7.88
CA MET A 1 -10.36 10.25 8.10
C MET A 1 -11.49 9.53 8.82
N LEU A 2 -11.99 8.41 8.29
CA LEU A 2 -13.21 7.75 8.79
C LEU A 2 -13.01 6.93 10.08
N PHE A 3 -11.85 6.27 10.21
CA PHE A 3 -11.61 5.29 11.28
C PHE A 3 -11.00 5.88 12.56
N HIS A 4 -10.84 7.21 12.65
CA HIS A 4 -10.40 7.86 13.89
C HIS A 4 -11.55 7.93 14.89
N LYS A 5 -11.30 7.62 16.16
CA LYS A 5 -12.31 7.78 17.22
C LYS A 5 -12.63 9.27 17.46
N ASN A 6 -11.61 10.12 17.48
CA ASN A 6 -11.74 11.55 17.75
C ASN A 6 -12.16 12.35 16.50
N TYR A 7 -13.24 13.14 16.62
CA TYR A 7 -13.74 14.02 15.56
C TYR A 7 -12.69 15.00 15.03
N ALA A 8 -11.91 15.64 15.91
CA ALA A 8 -10.86 16.58 15.51
C ALA A 8 -9.81 15.90 14.62
N LEU A 9 -9.47 14.64 14.91
CA LEU A 9 -8.57 13.85 14.05
C LEU A 9 -9.24 13.47 12.72
N ARG A 10 -10.56 13.24 12.69
CA ARG A 10 -11.26 13.05 11.41
C ARG A 10 -11.11 14.26 10.51
N VAL A 11 -11.34 15.46 11.05
CA VAL A 11 -11.20 16.73 10.30
C VAL A 11 -9.74 16.96 9.89
N LEU A 12 -8.80 16.88 10.83
CA LEU A 12 -7.38 17.11 10.57
C LEU A 12 -6.84 16.21 9.46
N TYR A 13 -7.15 14.90 9.52
CA TYR A 13 -6.73 13.94 8.51
C TYR A 13 -7.64 13.88 7.28
N GLY A 14 -8.69 14.71 7.22
CA GLY A 14 -9.49 14.98 6.03
C GLY A 14 -8.90 16.10 5.16
N ILE A 15 -8.14 17.03 5.75
CA ILE A 15 -7.50 18.14 5.02
C ILE A 15 -6.55 17.63 3.93
N PRO A 16 -5.62 16.68 4.18
CA PRO A 16 -4.77 16.14 3.12
C PRO A 16 -5.57 15.44 2.01
N ALA A 17 -6.70 14.82 2.35
CA ALA A 17 -7.55 14.18 1.36
C ALA A 17 -8.26 15.20 0.47
N LEU A 18 -8.71 16.32 1.02
CA LEU A 18 -9.23 17.43 0.23
C LEU A 18 -8.13 18.03 -0.67
N ALA A 19 -6.93 18.22 -0.13
CA ALA A 19 -5.79 18.73 -0.90
C ALA A 19 -5.45 17.81 -2.08
N PHE A 20 -5.55 16.50 -1.91
CA PHE A 20 -5.38 15.53 -3.00
C PHE A 20 -6.36 15.81 -4.16
N PHE A 21 -7.66 15.96 -3.89
CA PHE A 21 -8.64 16.24 -4.95
C PHE A 21 -8.41 17.59 -5.64
N ILE A 22 -7.98 18.61 -4.88
CA ILE A 22 -7.63 19.92 -5.45
C ILE A 22 -6.42 19.79 -6.39
N VAL A 23 -5.36 19.09 -5.96
CA VAL A 23 -4.16 18.88 -6.80
C VAL A 23 -4.52 18.09 -8.06
N VAL A 24 -5.30 17.01 -7.94
CA VAL A 24 -5.77 16.23 -9.11
C VAL A 24 -6.57 17.10 -10.07
N ALA A 25 -7.47 17.95 -9.57
CA ALA A 25 -8.25 18.85 -10.42
C ALA A 25 -7.36 19.88 -11.14
N LEU A 26 -6.39 20.48 -10.44
CA LEU A 26 -5.46 21.44 -11.04
C LEU A 26 -4.58 20.78 -12.13
N LEU A 27 -4.06 19.58 -11.85
CA LEU A 27 -3.28 18.80 -12.80
C LEU A 27 -4.12 18.39 -14.02
N TYR A 28 -5.36 17.96 -13.79
CA TYR A 28 -6.31 17.63 -14.87
C TYR A 28 -6.58 18.84 -15.77
N LEU A 29 -6.87 20.01 -15.20
CA LEU A 29 -7.08 21.24 -15.97
C LEU A 29 -5.85 21.61 -16.81
N SER A 30 -4.66 21.42 -16.25
CA SER A 30 -3.40 21.64 -16.96
C SER A 30 -3.22 20.68 -18.14
N PHE A 31 -3.47 19.38 -17.92
CA PHE A 31 -3.45 18.38 -18.99
C PHE A 31 -4.49 18.69 -20.08
N TYR A 32 -5.71 19.04 -19.68
CA TYR A 32 -6.80 19.39 -20.60
C TYR A 32 -6.47 20.62 -21.45
N SER A 33 -5.92 21.67 -20.84
CA SER A 33 -5.45 22.87 -21.57
C SER A 33 -4.29 22.55 -22.53
N SER A 34 -3.47 21.55 -22.19
CA SER A 34 -2.41 21.07 -23.08
C SER A 34 -2.96 20.31 -24.28
N PHE A 35 -4.07 19.60 -24.08
CA PHE A 35 -4.74 18.84 -25.11
C PHE A 35 -5.55 19.72 -26.07
N ILE A 36 -6.42 20.63 -25.58
CA ILE A 36 -7.26 21.48 -26.45
C ILE A 36 -6.43 22.36 -27.38
N SER A 37 -5.31 22.89 -26.91
CA SER A 37 -4.46 23.77 -27.72
C SER A 37 -3.78 23.04 -28.88
N SER A 38 -3.88 21.71 -28.95
CA SER A 38 -3.31 20.94 -30.05
C SER A 38 -4.19 21.11 -31.30
N GLU A 39 -3.75 21.95 -32.24
CA GLU A 39 -4.50 22.25 -33.47
C GLU A 39 -4.82 21.02 -34.33
N LYS A 40 -4.01 19.95 -34.20
CA LYS A 40 -4.18 18.69 -34.95
C LYS A 40 -4.31 17.52 -33.99
N LEU A 41 -5.52 16.99 -33.90
CA LEU A 41 -5.80 15.77 -33.16
C LEU A 41 -5.26 14.55 -33.91
N SER A 42 -4.10 14.04 -33.49
CA SER A 42 -3.51 12.82 -34.04
C SER A 42 -4.02 11.57 -33.31
N ILE A 43 -4.05 10.42 -34.00
CA ILE A 43 -4.43 9.13 -33.38
C ILE A 43 -3.59 8.82 -32.12
N PRO A 44 -2.26 9.01 -32.10
CA PRO A 44 -1.45 8.83 -30.89
C PRO A 44 -1.90 9.73 -29.72
N LEU A 45 -2.30 10.96 -30.00
CA LEU A 45 -2.74 11.90 -28.98
C LEU A 45 -4.10 11.51 -28.39
N ILE A 46 -5.04 11.03 -29.23
CA ILE A 46 -6.33 10.47 -28.77
C ILE A 46 -6.09 9.25 -27.87
N PHE A 47 -5.17 8.37 -28.27
CA PHE A 47 -4.84 7.18 -27.50
C PHE A 47 -4.26 7.53 -26.12
N LEU A 48 -3.30 8.47 -26.07
CA LEU A 48 -2.73 8.96 -24.82
C LEU A 48 -3.79 9.58 -23.90
N TYR A 49 -4.68 10.40 -24.46
CA TYR A 49 -5.79 11.01 -23.73
C TYR A 49 -6.73 9.94 -23.15
N THR A 50 -7.03 8.90 -23.93
CA THR A 50 -7.88 7.78 -23.49
C THR A 50 -7.23 7.02 -22.33
N ILE A 51 -5.92 6.73 -22.43
CA ILE A 51 -5.16 6.09 -21.35
C ILE A 51 -5.17 6.94 -20.09
N PHE A 52 -4.90 8.25 -20.21
CA PHE A 52 -4.89 9.18 -19.09
C PHE A 52 -6.24 9.17 -18.34
N HIS A 53 -7.37 9.23 -19.06
CA HIS A 53 -8.68 9.21 -18.42
C HIS A 53 -8.99 7.86 -17.77
N PHE A 54 -8.59 6.76 -18.41
CA PHE A 54 -8.76 5.43 -17.84
C PHE A 54 -7.93 5.26 -16.57
N ASP A 55 -6.68 5.72 -16.56
CA ASP A 55 -5.80 5.67 -15.39
C ASP A 55 -6.29 6.58 -14.27
N LEU A 56 -6.80 7.78 -14.59
CA LEU A 56 -7.44 8.68 -13.63
C LEU A 56 -8.62 8.01 -12.91
N VAL A 57 -9.43 7.23 -13.61
CA VAL A 57 -10.51 6.43 -12.98
C VAL A 57 -9.93 5.41 -12.00
N LEU A 58 -8.84 4.73 -12.36
CA LEU A 58 -8.17 3.78 -11.47
C LEU A 58 -7.53 4.45 -10.25
N ILE A 59 -6.97 5.65 -10.42
CA ILE A 59 -6.42 6.48 -9.32
C ILE A 59 -7.54 6.83 -8.35
N LEU A 60 -8.64 7.41 -8.83
CA LEU A 60 -9.76 7.80 -7.98
C LEU A 60 -10.38 6.60 -7.27
N TRP A 61 -10.57 5.49 -8.00
CA TRP A 61 -11.10 4.26 -7.43
C TRP A 61 -10.17 3.69 -6.35
N SER A 62 -8.88 3.53 -6.63
CA SER A 62 -7.90 3.02 -5.66
C SER A 62 -7.77 3.94 -4.45
N TYR A 63 -7.72 5.26 -4.64
CA TYR A 63 -7.68 6.23 -3.55
C TYR A 63 -8.89 6.11 -2.62
N ILE A 64 -10.10 6.07 -3.18
CA ILE A 64 -11.34 5.87 -2.40
C ILE A 64 -11.26 4.55 -1.63
N ARG A 65 -10.78 3.47 -2.26
CA ARG A 65 -10.62 2.17 -1.59
C ARG A 65 -9.63 2.24 -0.42
N VAL A 66 -8.50 2.95 -0.53
CA VAL A 66 -7.54 3.11 0.58
C VAL A 66 -8.16 3.89 1.75
N VAL A 67 -8.86 4.98 1.44
CA VAL A 67 -9.47 5.87 2.44
C VAL A 67 -10.65 5.20 3.15
N ALA A 68 -11.50 4.49 2.40
CA ALA A 68 -12.78 3.96 2.86
C ALA A 68 -12.74 2.51 3.33
N THR A 69 -11.65 1.77 3.11
CA THR A 69 -11.50 0.40 3.62
C THR A 69 -10.88 0.43 5.01
N ASP A 70 -11.50 -0.27 5.97
CA ASP A 70 -10.92 -0.49 7.29
C ASP A 70 -9.57 -1.23 7.11
N PRO A 71 -8.46 -0.71 7.63
CA PRO A 71 -7.14 -1.28 7.36
C PRO A 71 -6.91 -2.66 7.99
N GLY A 72 -7.77 -3.08 8.91
CA GLY A 72 -7.59 -4.28 9.72
C GLY A 72 -7.93 -3.97 11.17
N THR A 73 -8.93 -4.68 11.69
CA THR A 73 -9.25 -4.75 13.12
C THR A 73 -9.06 -6.18 13.56
N ILE A 74 -8.56 -6.37 14.79
CA ILE A 74 -8.44 -7.71 15.37
C ILE A 74 -9.85 -8.29 15.53
N PRO A 75 -10.14 -9.49 14.98
CA PRO A 75 -11.45 -10.11 15.15
C PRO A 75 -11.74 -10.44 16.61
N GLU A 76 -12.99 -10.27 17.05
CA GLU A 76 -13.40 -10.54 18.45
C GLU A 76 -13.10 -11.98 18.89
N TYR A 77 -13.24 -12.95 17.98
CA TYR A 77 -12.95 -14.35 18.28
C TYR A 77 -11.49 -14.61 18.67
N PHE A 78 -10.56 -13.70 18.31
CA PHE A 78 -9.13 -13.90 18.48
C PHE A 78 -8.73 -13.98 19.95
N ASP A 79 -9.38 -13.23 20.84
CA ASP A 79 -9.13 -13.29 22.29
C ASP A 79 -9.60 -14.61 22.93
N PHE A 80 -10.49 -15.35 22.24
CA PHE A 80 -11.01 -16.64 22.70
C PHE A 80 -10.29 -17.84 22.07
N LEU A 81 -9.36 -17.60 21.14
CA LEU A 81 -8.57 -18.69 20.58
C LEU A 81 -7.75 -19.31 21.71
N PRO A 82 -7.83 -20.64 21.90
CA PRO A 82 -7.06 -21.29 22.93
C PRO A 82 -5.58 -21.03 22.66
N ASN A 83 -4.81 -20.68 23.70
CA ASN A 83 -3.35 -20.58 23.65
C ASN A 83 -2.65 -21.92 23.29
N ASN A 84 -3.42 -22.95 22.91
CA ASN A 84 -3.06 -24.35 22.79
C ASN A 84 -2.26 -24.67 21.51
N THR A 85 -1.68 -23.70 20.81
CA THR A 85 -0.65 -24.00 19.80
C THR A 85 0.70 -24.38 20.42
N THR A 86 0.79 -24.43 21.76
CA THR A 86 1.99 -24.87 22.49
C THR A 86 1.91 -26.25 23.14
N GLU A 87 0.75 -26.92 23.14
CA GLU A 87 0.65 -28.30 23.64
C GLU A 87 1.19 -29.27 22.58
N GLY A 88 2.50 -29.53 22.59
CA GLY A 88 3.16 -30.53 21.75
C GLY A 88 4.49 -30.12 21.12
N LEU A 89 4.89 -28.85 21.22
CA LEU A 89 6.21 -28.39 20.77
C LEU A 89 7.19 -28.55 21.93
N THR A 90 7.65 -29.78 22.13
CA THR A 90 8.68 -30.10 23.10
C THR A 90 9.96 -29.34 22.79
N THR A 91 10.53 -28.77 23.86
CA THR A 91 11.87 -28.22 23.99
C THR A 91 12.90 -29.01 23.19
N ASP A 92 13.35 -28.42 22.08
CA ASP A 92 14.76 -28.28 21.68
C ASP A 92 14.79 -27.68 20.25
N HIS A 93 15.18 -26.41 20.17
CA HIS A 93 15.53 -25.67 18.94
C HIS A 93 14.43 -25.07 18.05
N ILE A 94 13.19 -24.93 18.52
CA ILE A 94 12.13 -24.08 17.89
C ILE A 94 12.19 -22.65 18.46
N GLU A 95 13.40 -22.13 18.67
CA GLU A 95 13.65 -20.99 19.56
C GLU A 95 13.80 -19.65 18.80
N ALA A 96 13.19 -18.62 19.40
CA ALA A 96 13.16 -17.20 19.01
C ALA A 96 12.25 -16.79 17.85
N ASP A 97 12.36 -17.36 16.66
CA ASP A 97 11.71 -16.80 15.46
C ASP A 97 10.20 -17.08 15.39
N VAL A 98 9.79 -18.30 15.76
CA VAL A 98 8.37 -18.69 15.92
C VAL A 98 7.76 -18.04 17.18
N TYR A 99 8.59 -17.75 18.19
CA TYR A 99 8.17 -17.06 19.42
C TYR A 99 8.06 -15.52 19.22
N ALA A 100 8.79 -14.93 18.27
CA ALA A 100 8.68 -13.52 17.90
C ALA A 100 7.47 -13.25 16.98
N ALA A 101 7.07 -14.24 16.18
CA ALA A 101 5.79 -14.24 15.47
C ALA A 101 4.59 -14.43 16.40
N LYS A 102 4.81 -14.70 17.70
CA LYS A 102 3.78 -15.09 18.66
C LYS A 102 2.89 -13.91 19.04
N ILE A 103 1.67 -14.29 19.40
CA ILE A 103 0.58 -13.44 19.87
C ILE A 103 1.11 -12.49 20.96
N GLY A 104 1.24 -11.21 20.62
CA GLY A 104 1.76 -10.18 21.52
C GLY A 104 0.62 -9.48 22.25
N MET A 105 0.82 -9.10 23.51
CA MET A 105 -0.22 -8.35 24.23
C MET A 105 -0.19 -6.87 23.88
N CYS A 106 -1.35 -6.25 23.65
CA CYS A 106 -1.45 -4.80 23.50
C CYS A 106 -1.63 -4.09 24.85
N ASN A 107 -0.58 -3.48 25.41
CA ASN A 107 -0.71 -2.75 26.68
C ASN A 107 -1.72 -1.58 26.64
N LYS A 108 -1.95 -0.98 25.47
CA LYS A 108 -2.91 0.14 25.31
C LYS A 108 -4.34 -0.29 25.04
N CYS A 109 -4.54 -1.47 24.45
CA CYS A 109 -5.86 -1.96 24.06
C CYS A 109 -6.34 -3.09 24.95
N HIS A 110 -5.46 -3.65 25.79
CA HIS A 110 -5.73 -4.78 26.68
C HIS A 110 -6.33 -5.99 25.96
N GLN A 111 -5.92 -6.23 24.71
CA GLN A 111 -6.26 -7.42 23.92
C GLN A 111 -5.02 -8.11 23.31
N SER A 112 -5.16 -9.38 22.97
CA SER A 112 -4.15 -10.18 22.28
C SER A 112 -4.00 -9.69 20.83
N ARG A 113 -2.77 -9.64 20.32
CA ARG A 113 -2.45 -9.21 18.95
C ARG A 113 -2.02 -10.40 18.10
N PRO A 114 -2.65 -10.64 16.94
CA PRO A 114 -2.12 -11.56 15.94
C PRO A 114 -0.68 -11.18 15.50
N PRO A 115 0.05 -12.10 14.86
CA PRO A 115 1.31 -11.79 14.22
C PRO A 115 1.21 -10.54 13.33
N ARG A 116 2.31 -9.78 13.21
CA ARG A 116 2.42 -8.57 12.34
C ARG A 116 1.46 -7.43 12.70
N THR A 117 0.76 -7.53 13.83
CA THR A 117 -0.21 -6.53 14.28
C THR A 117 0.44 -5.53 15.21
N HIS A 118 0.27 -4.24 14.92
CA HIS A 118 0.84 -3.16 15.73
C HIS A 118 -0.23 -2.13 16.12
N HIS A 119 -0.04 -1.50 17.28
CA HIS A 119 -0.92 -0.43 17.74
C HIS A 119 -0.52 0.90 17.08
N CYS A 120 -1.45 1.52 16.37
CA CYS A 120 -1.28 2.88 15.87
C CYS A 120 -1.83 3.87 16.90
N SER A 121 -0.98 4.74 17.44
CA SER A 121 -1.40 5.77 18.39
C SER A 121 -2.33 6.83 17.79
N ILE A 122 -2.26 7.05 16.47
CA ILE A 122 -3.12 8.01 15.77
C ILE A 122 -4.53 7.42 15.57
N CYS A 123 -4.61 6.16 15.14
CA CYS A 123 -5.89 5.45 15.02
C CYS A 123 -6.46 4.98 16.37
N ASP A 124 -5.63 4.97 17.41
CA ASP A 124 -5.96 4.49 18.76
C ASP A 124 -6.54 3.06 18.77
N ARG A 125 -5.90 2.18 17.99
CA ARG A 125 -6.25 0.76 17.89
C ARG A 125 -5.12 -0.06 17.26
N CYS A 126 -5.21 -1.38 17.42
CA CYS A 126 -4.35 -2.33 16.71
C CYS A 126 -4.79 -2.50 15.25
N ILE A 127 -3.79 -2.55 14.35
CA ILE A 127 -3.97 -2.68 12.91
C ILE A 127 -3.31 -3.98 12.45
N LEU A 128 -4.09 -4.87 11.83
CA LEU A 128 -3.57 -6.12 11.25
C LEU A 128 -2.55 -5.80 10.15
N ARG A 129 -1.40 -6.49 10.14
CA ARG A 129 -0.26 -6.25 9.24
C ARG A 129 0.00 -4.77 9.02
N MET A 130 0.19 -4.02 10.10
CA MET A 130 0.40 -2.59 10.04
C MET A 130 1.66 -2.27 9.23
N ASP A 131 1.51 -1.42 8.22
CA ASP A 131 2.64 -0.85 7.51
C ASP A 131 2.97 0.52 8.09
N HIS A 132 2.08 1.50 7.91
CA HIS A 132 2.24 2.84 8.48
C HIS A 132 0.90 3.56 8.62
N HIS A 133 0.92 4.70 9.30
CA HIS A 133 -0.18 5.65 9.24
C HIS A 133 0.12 6.69 8.16
N CYS A 134 -0.72 6.75 7.12
CA CYS A 134 -0.49 7.64 5.98
C CYS A 134 -1.35 8.91 6.11
N PRO A 135 -0.74 10.09 6.30
CA PRO A 135 -1.50 11.32 6.45
C PRO A 135 -2.24 11.72 5.16
N TRP A 136 -1.71 11.39 3.98
CA TRP A 136 -2.28 11.76 2.67
C TRP A 136 -3.61 11.08 2.34
N VAL A 137 -3.85 9.91 2.93
CA VAL A 137 -5.14 9.20 2.87
C VAL A 137 -5.91 9.29 4.20
N GLY A 138 -5.26 9.90 5.20
CA GLY A 138 -5.74 10.01 6.57
C GLY A 138 -6.03 8.68 7.26
N ASN A 139 -5.53 7.55 6.76
CA ASN A 139 -5.86 6.22 7.24
C ASN A 139 -4.58 5.44 7.50
N CYS A 140 -4.66 4.41 8.33
CA CYS A 140 -3.60 3.42 8.39
C CYS A 140 -3.56 2.61 7.10
N ILE A 141 -2.36 2.21 6.69
CA ILE A 141 -2.13 1.19 5.69
C ILE A 141 -1.89 -0.12 6.45
N GLY A 142 -2.79 -1.07 6.26
CA GLY A 142 -2.80 -2.36 6.92
C GLY A 142 -3.27 -3.47 5.98
N PHE A 143 -3.54 -4.64 6.53
CA PHE A 143 -3.83 -5.85 5.77
C PHE A 143 -4.89 -5.68 4.66
N PHE A 144 -6.05 -5.09 4.95
CA PHE A 144 -7.16 -5.06 3.99
C PHE A 144 -7.08 -3.95 2.94
N ASN A 145 -6.22 -2.95 3.13
CA ASN A 145 -6.12 -1.81 2.21
C ASN A 145 -4.72 -1.60 1.60
N HIS A 146 -3.71 -2.38 2.01
CA HIS A 146 -2.34 -2.28 1.47
C HIS A 146 -2.33 -2.41 -0.06
N LYS A 147 -3.06 -3.38 -0.62
CA LYS A 147 -3.16 -3.57 -2.06
C LYS A 147 -3.61 -2.30 -2.80
N TYR A 148 -4.68 -1.67 -2.33
CA TYR A 148 -5.21 -0.46 -2.95
C TYR A 148 -4.22 0.70 -2.84
N PHE A 149 -3.42 0.74 -1.77
CA PHE A 149 -2.37 1.75 -1.62
C PHE A 149 -1.28 1.59 -2.66
N ILE A 150 -0.85 0.36 -2.95
CA ILE A 150 0.14 0.11 -4.01
C ILE A 150 -0.41 0.43 -5.39
N GLN A 151 -1.65 0.02 -5.67
CA GLN A 151 -2.35 0.38 -6.91
C GLN A 151 -2.41 1.90 -7.09
N PHE A 152 -2.82 2.63 -6.05
CA PHE A 152 -2.85 4.09 -6.04
C PHE A 152 -1.48 4.70 -6.36
N LEU A 153 -0.40 4.24 -5.73
CA LEU A 153 0.95 4.75 -5.98
C LEU A 153 1.40 4.52 -7.42
N VAL A 154 1.18 3.31 -7.95
CA VAL A 154 1.60 2.93 -9.30
C VAL A 154 0.81 3.68 -10.36
N TYR A 155 -0.53 3.72 -10.27
CA TYR A 155 -1.35 4.47 -11.23
C TYR A 155 -1.03 5.97 -11.18
N THR A 156 -0.91 6.56 -9.99
CA THR A 156 -0.53 7.98 -9.88
C THR A 156 0.84 8.25 -10.51
N SER A 157 1.79 7.32 -10.39
CA SER A 157 3.11 7.47 -11.04
C SER A 157 3.01 7.41 -12.57
N ILE A 158 2.14 6.58 -13.13
CA ILE A 158 1.91 6.47 -14.58
C ILE A 158 1.26 7.75 -15.12
N ASP A 159 0.18 8.21 -14.48
CA ASP A 159 -0.54 9.42 -14.86
C ASP A 159 0.35 10.67 -14.79
N LEU A 160 1.17 10.81 -13.74
CA LEU A 160 2.13 11.92 -13.61
C LEU A 160 3.23 11.88 -14.67
N LEU A 161 3.66 10.70 -15.12
CA LEU A 161 4.61 10.57 -16.23
C LEU A 161 3.98 11.04 -17.54
N ILE A 162 2.74 10.63 -17.82
CA ILE A 162 1.97 11.07 -18.99
C ILE A 162 1.79 12.59 -18.97
N LEU A 163 1.35 13.15 -17.84
CA LEU A 163 1.16 14.58 -17.65
C LEU A 163 2.47 15.34 -17.83
N GLY A 164 3.52 14.98 -17.09
CA GLY A 164 4.81 15.70 -17.13
C GLY A 164 5.46 15.68 -18.50
N THR A 165 5.35 14.55 -19.23
CA THR A 165 5.87 14.45 -20.59
C THR A 165 5.05 15.29 -21.57
N SER A 166 3.72 15.20 -21.53
CA SER A 166 2.84 15.94 -22.44
C SER A 166 2.91 17.46 -22.22
N SER A 167 2.91 17.91 -20.96
CA SER A 167 3.04 19.31 -20.61
C SER A 167 4.43 19.86 -20.92
N GLY A 168 5.49 19.07 -20.68
CA GLY A 168 6.86 19.43 -21.02
C GLY A 168 7.10 19.57 -22.53
N ILE A 169 6.55 18.66 -23.34
CA ILE A 169 6.59 18.76 -24.80
C ILE A 169 5.88 20.03 -25.27
N LYS A 170 4.69 20.31 -24.73
CA LYS A 170 3.95 21.54 -25.09
C LYS A 170 4.75 22.79 -24.75
N LEU A 171 5.33 22.87 -23.55
CA LEU A 171 6.17 24.01 -23.15
C LEU A 171 7.39 24.17 -24.05
N TYR A 172 7.99 23.08 -24.53
CA TYR A 172 9.17 23.12 -25.39
C TYR A 172 8.86 23.62 -26.81
N TYR A 173 7.70 23.25 -27.36
CA TYR A 173 7.30 23.62 -28.73
C TYR A 173 6.33 24.80 -28.81
N SER A 174 5.96 25.41 -27.69
CA SER A 174 5.05 26.55 -27.66
C SER A 174 5.78 27.82 -28.11
N ASP A 175 5.33 28.39 -29.23
CA ASP A 175 5.73 29.74 -29.68
C ASP A 175 4.95 30.85 -28.92
N GLU A 176 3.91 30.48 -28.15
CA GLU A 176 3.15 31.39 -27.30
C GLU A 176 3.90 31.75 -26.01
N ASP A 177 3.48 32.85 -25.37
CA ASP A 177 3.96 33.26 -24.05
C ASP A 177 3.83 32.13 -23.02
N LEU A 178 4.85 32.01 -22.17
CA LEU A 178 4.94 30.96 -21.15
C LEU A 178 3.73 31.00 -20.21
N SER A 179 2.90 29.96 -20.28
CA SER A 179 1.85 29.73 -19.29
C SER A 179 2.46 29.30 -17.96
N ILE A 180 2.47 30.21 -16.98
CA ILE A 180 2.96 29.95 -15.62
C ILE A 180 2.24 28.75 -15.00
N CYS A 181 0.92 28.63 -15.22
CA CYS A 181 0.14 27.50 -14.71
C CYS A 181 0.62 26.16 -15.28
N LEU A 182 0.92 26.11 -16.59
CA LEU A 182 1.42 24.91 -17.25
C LEU A 182 2.85 24.57 -16.76
N LEU A 183 3.72 25.57 -16.62
CA LEU A 183 5.06 25.40 -16.08
C LEU A 183 5.02 24.83 -14.65
N LEU A 184 4.24 25.45 -13.76
CA LEU A 184 4.10 24.98 -12.37
C LEU A 184 3.54 23.56 -12.31
N SER A 185 2.53 23.26 -13.13
CA SER A 185 1.96 21.91 -13.21
C SER A 185 2.99 20.88 -13.70
N THR A 186 3.85 21.25 -14.65
CA THR A 186 4.93 20.40 -15.14
C THR A 186 5.96 20.13 -14.06
N ILE A 187 6.39 21.17 -13.33
CA ILE A 187 7.36 21.05 -12.24
C ILE A 187 6.79 20.17 -11.10
N VAL A 188 5.54 20.44 -10.70
CA VAL A 188 4.85 19.63 -9.68
C VAL A 188 4.66 18.20 -10.17
N GLY A 189 4.22 18.00 -11.42
CA GLY A 189 4.02 16.69 -12.00
C GLY A 189 5.28 15.83 -12.00
N ILE A 190 6.40 16.38 -12.50
CA ILE A 190 7.70 15.69 -12.56
C ILE A 190 8.25 15.42 -11.15
N SER A 191 8.19 16.39 -10.24
CA SER A 191 8.70 16.22 -8.87
C SER A 191 7.89 15.18 -8.08
N MET A 192 6.57 15.17 -8.24
CA MET A 192 5.70 14.14 -7.65
C MET A 192 5.94 12.78 -8.30
N PHE A 193 6.16 12.71 -9.62
CA PHE A 193 6.49 11.45 -10.30
C PHE A 193 7.73 10.80 -9.69
N PHE A 194 8.84 11.54 -9.57
CA PHE A 194 10.07 10.99 -8.98
C PHE A 194 9.88 10.59 -7.51
N SER A 195 9.10 11.34 -6.75
CA SER A 195 8.81 11.00 -5.35
C SER A 195 7.99 9.72 -5.23
N LEU A 196 6.92 9.60 -6.03
CA LEU A 196 5.99 8.47 -5.97
C LEU A 196 6.54 7.20 -6.61
N ILE A 197 7.37 7.30 -7.66
CA ILE A 197 8.03 6.12 -8.23
C ILE A 197 9.07 5.55 -7.25
N CYS A 198 9.83 6.40 -6.54
CA CYS A 198 10.73 5.94 -5.49
C CYS A 198 9.96 5.20 -4.38
N LEU A 199 8.85 5.78 -3.91
CA LEU A 199 7.99 5.15 -2.92
C LEU A 199 7.38 3.83 -3.43
N SER A 200 6.93 3.81 -4.69
CA SER A 200 6.39 2.60 -5.34
C SER A 200 7.42 1.48 -5.40
N LEU A 201 8.65 1.78 -5.83
CA LEU A 201 9.74 0.82 -5.90
C LEU A 201 10.13 0.27 -4.52
N PHE A 202 10.16 1.13 -3.50
CA PHE A 202 10.37 0.71 -2.12
C PHE A 202 9.29 -0.29 -1.66
N HIS A 203 8.01 0.02 -1.89
CA HIS A 203 6.93 -0.90 -1.53
C HIS A 203 6.90 -2.18 -2.37
N ILE A 204 7.28 -2.13 -3.65
CA ILE A 204 7.43 -3.33 -4.49
C ILE A 204 8.51 -4.25 -3.91
N TRP A 205 9.63 -3.69 -3.43
CA TRP A 205 10.65 -4.45 -2.72
C TRP A 205 10.11 -5.07 -1.43
N LEU A 206 9.38 -4.30 -0.60
CA LEU A 206 8.72 -4.81 0.61
C LEU A 206 7.77 -5.98 0.32
N ILE A 207 6.99 -5.89 -0.76
CA ILE A 207 6.10 -6.97 -1.18
C ILE A 207 6.91 -8.18 -1.66
N ALA A 208 7.98 -7.97 -2.42
CA ALA A 208 8.83 -9.05 -2.91
C ALA A 208 9.51 -9.83 -1.77
N THR A 209 9.80 -9.17 -0.65
CA THR A 209 10.36 -9.80 0.58
C THR A 209 9.29 -10.12 1.64
N ASN A 210 8.00 -9.88 1.37
CA ASN A 210 6.90 -10.04 2.33
C ASN A 210 7.09 -9.35 3.68
N GLN A 211 7.59 -8.12 3.68
CA GLN A 211 7.72 -7.31 4.89
C GLN A 211 6.85 -6.06 4.82
N SER A 212 6.52 -5.49 5.98
CA SER A 212 6.00 -4.14 6.09
C SER A 212 7.14 -3.15 6.36
N SER A 213 6.92 -1.87 6.08
CA SER A 213 7.90 -0.82 6.39
C SER A 213 8.24 -0.76 7.88
N LEU A 214 7.28 -1.12 8.75
CA LEU A 214 7.47 -1.22 10.19
C LEU A 214 8.33 -2.43 10.57
N GLU A 215 8.14 -3.59 9.94
CA GLU A 215 8.95 -4.79 10.16
C GLU A 215 10.42 -4.55 9.77
N VAL A 216 10.66 -3.87 8.64
CA VAL A 216 12.02 -3.46 8.24
C VAL A 216 12.66 -2.53 9.27
N ARG A 217 11.88 -1.60 9.85
CA ARG A 217 12.36 -0.68 10.88
C ARG A 217 12.68 -1.37 12.20
N ILE A 218 11.83 -2.30 12.64
CA ILE A 218 12.04 -3.08 13.87
C ILE A 218 13.28 -3.98 13.70
N GLY A 219 13.49 -4.49 12.48
CA GLY A 219 14.55 -5.42 12.17
C GLY A 219 14.26 -6.83 12.70
N GLY A 220 15.21 -7.73 12.50
CA GLY A 220 15.07 -9.15 12.85
C GLY A 220 14.99 -10.06 11.63
N PHE A 221 14.98 -11.36 11.87
CA PHE A 221 14.91 -12.36 10.81
C PHE A 221 13.51 -12.39 10.18
N ASN A 222 13.46 -12.39 8.85
CA ASN A 222 12.21 -12.33 8.11
C ASN A 222 11.59 -13.72 7.93
N VAL A 223 10.82 -14.16 8.92
CA VAL A 223 10.11 -15.45 8.88
C VAL A 223 8.97 -15.49 7.87
N PHE A 224 8.45 -14.35 7.42
CA PHE A 224 7.29 -14.28 6.53
C PHE A 224 7.66 -14.35 5.05
N ASP A 225 8.94 -14.19 4.68
CA ASP A 225 9.38 -14.42 3.32
C ASP A 225 9.32 -15.91 2.99
N THR A 226 8.44 -16.29 2.07
CA THR A 226 8.27 -17.68 1.65
C THR A 226 9.37 -18.14 0.68
N GLY A 227 10.39 -17.32 0.40
CA GLY A 227 11.46 -17.61 -0.58
C GLY A 227 11.03 -17.47 -2.04
N SER A 228 9.76 -17.12 -2.31
CA SER A 228 9.23 -16.92 -3.66
C SER A 228 8.55 -15.56 -3.74
N LYS A 229 9.17 -14.64 -4.51
CA LYS A 229 8.64 -13.28 -4.74
C LYS A 229 7.20 -13.30 -5.26
N MET A 230 6.86 -14.29 -6.09
CA MET A 230 5.50 -14.47 -6.62
C MET A 230 4.52 -14.92 -5.53
N ASN A 231 4.92 -15.80 -4.62
CA ASN A 231 4.06 -16.21 -3.50
C ASN A 231 3.84 -15.05 -2.53
N ASN A 232 4.90 -14.28 -2.24
CA ASN A 232 4.81 -13.06 -1.44
C ASN A 232 3.88 -12.03 -2.07
N PHE A 233 3.99 -11.81 -3.39
CA PHE A 233 3.09 -10.94 -4.15
C PHE A 233 1.62 -11.38 -4.07
N LYS A 234 1.37 -12.69 -4.24
CA LYS A 234 0.01 -13.27 -4.14
C LYS A 234 -0.61 -13.10 -2.76
N GLN A 235 0.17 -12.97 -1.69
CA GLN A 235 -0.38 -12.66 -0.36
C GLN A 235 -1.00 -11.27 -0.26
N ILE A 236 -0.66 -10.35 -1.18
CA ILE A 236 -1.19 -8.97 -1.21
C ILE A 236 -2.24 -8.79 -2.30
N PHE A 237 -1.92 -9.23 -3.52
CA PHE A 237 -2.78 -9.01 -4.68
C PHE A 237 -3.73 -10.17 -4.97
N GLY A 238 -3.44 -11.35 -4.43
CA GLY A 238 -4.08 -12.61 -4.78
C GLY A 238 -3.57 -13.19 -6.09
N SER A 239 -4.22 -14.28 -6.54
CA SER A 239 -3.84 -15.01 -7.75
C SER A 239 -4.55 -14.52 -9.01
N ASN A 240 -5.68 -13.82 -8.86
CA ASN A 240 -6.51 -13.38 -9.97
C ASN A 240 -6.00 -12.07 -10.57
N ILE A 241 -5.64 -12.08 -11.86
CA ILE A 241 -5.10 -10.91 -12.59
C ILE A 241 -6.06 -9.71 -12.64
N ILE A 242 -7.37 -9.95 -12.72
CA ILE A 242 -8.38 -8.87 -12.68
C ILE A 242 -8.31 -8.17 -11.33
N SER A 243 -8.17 -8.94 -10.26
CA SER A 243 -7.98 -8.35 -8.94
C SER A 243 -6.64 -7.63 -8.84
N VAL A 244 -5.56 -8.11 -9.48
CA VAL A 244 -4.27 -7.41 -9.47
C VAL A 244 -4.39 -6.02 -10.12
N LEU A 245 -5.14 -5.91 -11.22
CA LEU A 245 -5.28 -4.68 -12.02
C LEU A 245 -6.42 -3.77 -11.58
N LEU A 246 -7.47 -4.30 -10.94
CA LEU A 246 -8.60 -3.49 -10.49
C LEU A 246 -8.58 -3.32 -8.98
N PRO A 247 -8.97 -2.14 -8.45
CA PRO A 247 -9.15 -1.91 -7.01
C PRO A 247 -10.35 -2.67 -6.43
N ILE A 248 -10.33 -4.00 -6.51
CA ILE A 248 -11.32 -4.93 -5.97
C ILE A 248 -10.69 -5.86 -4.93
N SER A 249 -11.50 -6.34 -3.99
CA SER A 249 -11.05 -7.31 -3.00
C SER A 249 -10.66 -8.61 -3.70
N SER A 250 -9.61 -9.26 -3.20
CA SER A 250 -9.18 -10.55 -3.73
C SER A 250 -9.53 -11.65 -2.73
N ALA A 251 -10.39 -12.59 -3.15
CA ALA A 251 -10.89 -13.66 -2.29
C ALA A 251 -9.79 -14.67 -1.88
N SER A 252 -8.66 -14.70 -2.60
CA SER A 252 -7.54 -15.61 -2.32
C SER A 252 -6.54 -15.08 -1.29
N VAL A 253 -6.76 -13.87 -0.77
CA VAL A 253 -5.91 -13.26 0.25
C VAL A 253 -6.39 -13.77 1.63
N GLY A 254 -5.45 -14.01 2.54
CA GLY A 254 -5.73 -14.54 3.88
C GLY A 254 -6.62 -13.61 4.74
N ASN A 255 -6.77 -13.92 6.02
CA ASN A 255 -7.63 -13.16 6.94
C ASN A 255 -6.90 -12.08 7.76
N GLY A 256 -5.59 -11.95 7.59
CA GLY A 256 -4.77 -11.00 8.33
C GLY A 256 -4.42 -11.43 9.76
N VAL A 257 -4.80 -12.65 10.14
CA VAL A 257 -4.51 -13.26 11.44
C VAL A 257 -3.45 -14.33 11.30
N TYR A 258 -3.54 -15.15 10.24
CA TYR A 258 -2.59 -16.23 9.97
C TYR A 258 -1.78 -15.94 8.70
N TYR A 259 -0.48 -16.24 8.76
CA TYR A 259 0.49 -16.07 7.69
C TYR A 259 1.32 -17.33 7.48
N PRO A 260 1.66 -17.67 6.23
CA PRO A 260 2.67 -18.69 5.98
C PRO A 260 4.02 -18.20 6.50
N VAL A 261 4.74 -19.07 7.23
CA VAL A 261 6.09 -18.79 7.72
C VAL A 261 7.10 -19.80 7.20
N LYS A 262 8.34 -19.33 7.08
CA LYS A 262 9.52 -20.14 6.83
C LYS A 262 10.17 -20.48 8.17
N ILE A 263 10.13 -21.76 8.54
CA ILE A 263 10.75 -22.23 9.79
C ILE A 263 12.20 -22.61 9.53
N ARG A 264 13.11 -22.08 10.35
CA ARG A 264 14.51 -22.49 10.37
C ARG A 264 14.65 -23.70 11.29
N ARG A 265 14.87 -24.89 10.74
CA ARG A 265 15.27 -26.07 11.53
C ARG A 265 16.79 -26.18 11.51
N LYS A 266 17.44 -26.10 12.68
CA LYS A 266 18.85 -26.48 12.84
C LYS A 266 18.93 -27.96 13.18
N ALA A 267 19.35 -28.78 12.22
CA ALA A 267 19.80 -30.15 12.48
C ALA A 267 21.25 -30.29 11.98
N GLY A 268 22.19 -30.57 12.88
CA GLY A 268 23.59 -30.84 12.52
C GLY A 268 24.35 -29.68 11.84
N GLY A 269 23.99 -28.42 12.10
CA GLY A 269 24.66 -27.25 11.51
C GLY A 269 24.21 -26.87 10.10
N ILE A 270 23.18 -27.54 9.57
CA ILE A 270 22.56 -27.26 8.26
C ILE A 270 21.16 -26.68 8.50
N ASP A 271 20.86 -25.57 7.82
CA ASP A 271 19.56 -24.90 7.89
C ASP A 271 18.58 -25.59 6.92
N PHE A 272 17.51 -26.18 7.44
CA PHE A 272 16.39 -26.73 6.66
C PHE A 272 15.17 -25.81 6.74
N TYR A 273 14.42 -25.71 5.64
CA TYR A 273 13.24 -24.87 5.52
C TYR A 273 12.01 -25.71 5.18
N ASP A 274 11.04 -25.82 6.09
CA ASP A 274 9.73 -26.43 5.84
C ASP A 274 8.69 -25.36 5.49
N GLU A 275 7.96 -25.56 4.39
CA GLU A 275 7.12 -24.52 3.75
C GLU A 275 5.68 -24.38 4.30
N LYS A 276 5.25 -25.12 5.34
CA LYS A 276 3.81 -25.26 5.64
C LYS A 276 3.43 -25.19 7.11
N ILE A 277 3.81 -24.12 7.81
CA ILE A 277 3.11 -23.74 9.05
C ILE A 277 2.46 -22.38 8.84
N PHE A 278 1.15 -22.31 9.11
CA PHE A 278 0.41 -21.07 9.21
C PHE A 278 0.46 -20.62 10.67
N ILE A 279 0.98 -19.42 10.93
CA ILE A 279 1.03 -18.79 12.26
C ILE A 279 0.19 -17.53 12.25
#